data_AF-A0A5Q4EKL5-F1
#
_entry.id   AF-A0A5Q4EKL5-F1
#
_cell.length_a   1.000
_cell.length_b   1.000
_cell.length_c   1.000
_cell.angle_alpha   90.00
_cell.angle_beta   90.00
_cell.angle_gamma   90.00
#
_symmetry.space_group_name_H-M   'P 1'
#
loop_
_entity.id
_entity.type
_entity.pdbx_description
1 polymer ?
#
loop_
_entity_poly.entity_id
_entity_poly.type
_entity_poly.pdbx_seq_one_letter_code
_entity_poly.pdbx_strand_id
1 'polypeptide(L)'
;MKTKCYAQSFCAILFFMAFNLHAQELMNSYSGSKNEVSLEITLILEGAHIPGDTPLMHTHLSDMGLLPTSQPFAPTLPYFGNSNPVWFYPGPETIETPVEGVVDWVLLELRDAPAPELAFNDRVVARRAALLLYDGSVVGTDGLPPTFDVLYQFNLYVVVYHRNHLAIMSSDELNKSAGIYSWDFTQGKDKAYTNPEKTGNPSGLKQLKDGFYGMIGGDGDGNGQIQTQDKNEVWGPQSGLSGYLAADFDLNGQVQTQDKNEIWNPNSGLASQIPGEPVGLIDIEGNFYTTVIIGNLEWMAENLSLGMC
;
A
#
# COMPACT_ATOMS: atom_id res chain seq x y z
N MET A 1 1.63 26.54 66.61
CA MET A 1 0.70 26.31 65.49
C MET A 1 1.29 26.60 64.09
N LYS A 2 2.32 27.44 63.94
CA LYS A 2 2.90 27.79 62.62
C LYS A 2 3.90 26.77 62.01
N THR A 3 4.45 25.84 62.79
CA THR A 3 5.46 24.86 62.32
C THR A 3 4.89 23.64 61.59
N LYS A 4 3.61 23.30 61.78
CA LYS A 4 2.96 22.16 61.09
C LYS A 4 2.59 22.48 59.63
N CYS A 5 2.32 23.75 59.28
CA CYS A 5 1.99 24.16 57.91
C CYS A 5 3.18 24.05 56.94
N TYR A 6 4.40 24.35 57.38
CA TYR A 6 5.58 24.31 56.50
C TYR A 6 6.01 22.88 56.13
N ALA A 7 5.85 21.92 57.04
CA ALA A 7 6.20 20.51 56.77
C ALA A 7 5.26 19.85 55.76
N GLN A 8 3.96 20.16 55.79
CA GLN A 8 3.01 19.67 54.78
C GLN A 8 3.26 20.27 53.39
N SER A 9 3.64 21.55 53.32
CA SER A 9 3.93 22.22 52.05
C SER A 9 5.23 21.72 51.40
N PHE A 10 6.27 21.45 52.18
CA PHE A 10 7.51 20.82 51.68
C PHE A 10 7.29 19.38 51.22
N CYS A 11 6.49 18.59 51.95
CA CYS A 11 6.17 17.22 51.58
C CYS A 11 5.37 17.16 50.27
N ALA A 12 4.40 18.05 50.09
CA ALA A 12 3.61 18.15 48.86
C ALA A 12 4.47 18.53 47.65
N ILE A 13 5.42 19.46 47.79
CA ILE A 13 6.33 19.87 46.72
C ILE A 13 7.30 18.73 46.34
N LEU A 14 7.84 18.02 47.33
CA LEU A 14 8.69 16.85 47.10
C LEU A 14 7.93 15.70 46.43
N PHE A 15 6.67 15.46 46.82
CA PHE A 15 5.80 14.48 46.18
C PHE A 15 5.48 14.86 44.73
N PHE A 16 5.18 16.14 44.46
CA PHE A 16 4.91 16.65 43.12
C PHE A 16 6.15 16.58 42.22
N MET A 17 7.34 16.88 42.74
CA MET A 17 8.60 16.74 42.02
C MET A 17 8.95 15.28 41.72
N ALA A 18 8.76 14.36 42.68
CA ALA A 18 8.99 12.93 42.48
C ALA A 18 8.00 12.34 41.45
N PHE A 19 6.73 12.77 41.48
CA PHE A 19 5.72 12.33 40.49
C PHE A 19 6.07 12.84 39.08
N ASN A 20 6.52 14.08 38.95
CA ASN A 20 6.97 14.62 37.65
C ASN A 20 8.26 13.94 37.17
N LEU A 21 9.21 13.64 38.06
CA LEU A 21 10.44 12.94 37.68
C LEU A 21 10.15 11.51 37.22
N HIS A 22 9.27 10.79 37.91
CA HIS A 22 8.86 9.44 37.51
C HIS A 22 8.02 9.44 36.22
N ALA A 23 7.16 10.46 36.01
CA ALA A 23 6.47 10.65 34.75
C ALA A 23 7.45 10.99 33.60
N GLN A 24 8.53 11.74 33.88
CA GLN A 24 9.58 12.06 32.90
C GLN A 24 10.44 10.83 32.58
N GLU A 25 10.73 9.98 33.57
CA GLU A 25 11.42 8.69 33.38
C GLU A 25 10.56 7.69 32.61
N LEU A 26 9.25 7.64 32.88
CA LEU A 26 8.29 6.83 32.12
C LEU A 26 8.11 7.34 30.68
N MET A 27 8.04 8.66 30.47
CA MET A 27 8.01 9.28 29.13
C MET A 27 9.33 9.09 28.36
N ASN A 28 10.48 9.14 29.04
CA ASN A 28 11.78 8.84 28.42
C ASN A 28 11.97 7.35 28.14
N SER A 29 11.32 6.46 28.90
CA SER A 29 11.33 5.01 28.64
C SER A 29 10.47 4.61 27.44
N TYR A 30 9.54 5.49 27.02
CA TYR A 30 8.77 5.38 25.77
C TYR A 30 9.35 6.25 24.64
N SER A 31 10.66 6.49 24.65
CA SER A 31 11.38 6.88 23.43
C SER A 31 11.75 5.59 22.70
N GLY A 32 10.78 4.93 22.07
CA GLY A 32 11.10 3.86 21.12
C GLY A 32 12.08 4.42 20.09
N SER A 33 13.27 3.84 19.99
CA SER A 33 14.21 4.24 18.93
C SER A 33 13.60 3.83 17.60
N LYS A 34 13.43 4.80 16.70
CA LYS A 34 12.98 4.49 15.34
C LYS A 34 14.02 3.59 14.70
N ASN A 35 13.54 2.52 14.05
CA ASN A 35 14.40 1.67 13.24
C ASN A 35 14.49 2.30 11.85
N GLU A 36 15.71 2.51 11.38
CA GLU A 36 15.96 2.79 9.97
C GLU A 36 15.75 1.48 9.19
N VAL A 37 14.75 1.49 8.32
CA VAL A 37 14.34 0.36 7.48
C VAL A 37 14.67 0.73 6.04
N SER A 38 15.63 0.05 5.43
CA SER A 38 15.92 0.15 4.00
C SER A 38 15.18 -0.96 3.24
N LEU A 39 14.46 -0.61 2.18
CA LEU A 39 13.67 -1.57 1.39
C LEU A 39 14.34 -1.94 0.07
N GLU A 40 14.43 -3.24 -0.20
CA GLU A 40 14.78 -3.80 -1.52
C GLU A 40 13.59 -4.59 -2.07
N ILE A 41 12.74 -3.92 -2.85
CA ILE A 41 11.53 -4.50 -3.43
C ILE A 41 11.74 -4.71 -4.91
N THR A 42 11.36 -5.88 -5.41
CA THR A 42 11.30 -6.18 -6.85
C THR A 42 9.86 -6.48 -7.27
N LEU A 43 9.37 -5.81 -8.30
CA LEU A 43 8.03 -6.03 -8.87
C LEU A 43 7.99 -5.66 -10.35
N ILE A 44 6.94 -6.12 -11.03
CA ILE A 44 6.70 -5.84 -12.45
C ILE A 44 5.24 -5.41 -12.61
N LEU A 45 5.00 -4.49 -13.54
CA LEU A 45 3.66 -4.08 -13.94
C LEU A 45 3.23 -4.84 -15.20
N GLU A 46 2.00 -5.35 -15.19
CA GLU A 46 1.37 -5.79 -16.44
C GLU A 46 1.33 -4.63 -17.45
N GLY A 47 1.42 -4.93 -18.74
CA GLY A 47 1.42 -3.89 -19.77
C GLY A 47 2.80 -3.28 -20.02
N ALA A 48 3.53 -2.90 -18.96
CA ALA A 48 4.95 -2.52 -19.09
C ALA A 48 5.87 -3.71 -19.38
N HIS A 49 5.49 -4.91 -18.92
CA HIS A 49 6.31 -6.12 -19.05
C HIS A 49 6.65 -6.47 -20.48
N ILE A 50 7.94 -6.71 -20.73
CA ILE A 50 8.49 -7.22 -21.99
C ILE A 50 9.07 -8.62 -21.78
N PRO A 51 8.83 -9.57 -22.68
CA PRO A 51 9.40 -10.91 -22.55
C PRO A 51 10.94 -10.91 -22.67
N GLY A 52 11.60 -11.75 -21.89
CA GLY A 52 13.06 -11.83 -21.76
C GLY A 52 13.58 -11.60 -20.32
N ASP A 53 14.91 -11.58 -20.18
CA ASP A 53 15.59 -11.53 -18.86
C ASP A 53 15.85 -10.09 -18.36
N THR A 54 16.29 -9.16 -19.23
CA THR A 54 16.48 -7.74 -18.90
C THR A 54 16.58 -6.92 -20.20
N PRO A 55 15.91 -5.75 -20.32
CA PRO A 55 14.98 -5.16 -19.35
C PRO A 55 13.72 -6.02 -19.16
N LEU A 56 13.10 -5.96 -17.98
CA LEU A 56 11.84 -6.65 -17.68
C LEU A 56 10.63 -5.79 -18.08
N MET A 57 10.80 -4.47 -18.13
CA MET A 57 9.76 -3.51 -18.50
C MET A 57 10.28 -2.48 -19.50
N HIS A 58 9.39 -1.95 -20.34
CA HIS A 58 9.72 -0.77 -21.15
C HIS A 58 9.60 0.52 -20.34
N THR A 59 10.27 1.58 -20.80
CA THR A 59 10.36 2.89 -20.13
C THR A 59 9.71 4.01 -20.93
N HIS A 60 8.69 3.69 -21.75
CA HIS A 60 8.13 4.63 -22.73
C HIS A 60 7.70 5.98 -22.13
N LEU A 61 7.07 5.97 -20.95
CA LEU A 61 6.68 7.22 -20.27
C LEU A 61 7.89 8.11 -19.94
N SER A 62 9.00 7.52 -19.50
CA SER A 62 10.24 8.23 -19.22
C SER A 62 10.91 8.71 -20.50
N ASP A 63 11.03 7.85 -21.51
CA ASP A 63 11.64 8.15 -22.80
C ASP A 63 10.92 9.28 -23.54
N MET A 64 9.60 9.39 -23.36
CA MET A 64 8.75 10.45 -23.90
C MET A 64 8.70 11.71 -23.02
N GLY A 65 9.34 11.70 -21.84
CA GLY A 65 9.32 12.82 -20.89
C GLY A 65 7.94 13.10 -20.28
N LEU A 66 7.10 12.07 -20.15
CA LEU A 66 5.73 12.16 -19.64
C LEU A 66 5.63 11.98 -18.11
N LEU A 67 6.62 11.37 -17.48
CA LEU A 67 6.61 11.15 -16.02
C LEU A 67 6.58 12.50 -15.27
N PRO A 68 5.69 12.66 -14.28
CA PRO A 68 5.66 13.87 -13.48
C PRO A 68 6.88 13.90 -12.54
N THR A 69 7.43 15.11 -12.33
CA THR A 69 8.53 15.32 -11.39
C THR A 69 8.07 15.30 -9.93
N SER A 70 6.79 15.51 -9.66
CA SER A 70 6.17 15.32 -8.34
C SER A 70 5.39 14.02 -8.32
N GLN A 71 5.41 13.33 -7.18
CA GLN A 71 4.65 12.09 -7.02
C GLN A 71 3.15 12.29 -7.34
N PRO A 72 2.48 11.31 -7.98
CA PRO A 72 1.14 11.50 -8.56
C PRO A 72 -0.03 10.99 -7.69
N PHE A 73 0.22 10.61 -6.45
CA PHE A 73 -0.72 9.97 -5.52
C PHE A 73 -1.62 10.95 -4.74
N ALA A 74 -1.63 12.24 -5.07
CA ALA A 74 -2.53 13.24 -4.47
C ALA A 74 -3.26 14.10 -5.53
N PRO A 75 -4.04 13.50 -6.43
CA PRO A 75 -4.81 14.23 -7.42
C PRO A 75 -5.97 15.00 -6.77
N THR A 76 -6.55 15.91 -7.54
CA THR A 76 -7.85 16.51 -7.19
C THR A 76 -8.92 15.42 -7.12
N LEU A 77 -9.68 15.41 -6.03
CA LEU A 77 -10.81 14.49 -5.82
C LEU A 77 -12.14 15.17 -6.19
N PRO A 78 -13.14 14.41 -6.69
CA PRO A 78 -13.11 12.97 -6.93
C PRO A 78 -12.28 12.60 -8.17
N TYR A 79 -11.46 11.57 -8.04
CA TYR A 79 -10.63 11.02 -9.12
C TYR A 79 -11.46 10.02 -9.93
N PHE A 80 -11.95 10.43 -11.11
CA PHE A 80 -12.87 9.62 -11.94
C PHE A 80 -14.08 9.06 -11.19
N GLY A 81 -14.70 9.92 -10.36
CA GLY A 81 -15.85 9.53 -9.52
C GLY A 81 -15.47 8.85 -8.20
N ASN A 82 -14.22 8.44 -8.03
CA ASN A 82 -13.72 7.89 -6.77
C ASN A 82 -13.28 9.02 -5.82
N SER A 83 -13.94 9.11 -4.65
CA SER A 83 -13.59 10.12 -3.63
C SER A 83 -12.50 9.65 -2.67
N ASN A 84 -12.07 8.39 -2.76
CA ASN A 84 -11.04 7.82 -1.89
C ASN A 84 -10.23 6.74 -2.63
N PRO A 85 -9.37 7.10 -3.61
CA PRO A 85 -8.44 6.17 -4.21
C PRO A 85 -7.59 5.47 -3.15
N VAL A 86 -7.42 4.15 -3.25
CA VAL A 86 -6.71 3.34 -2.25
C VAL A 86 -5.26 3.77 -2.05
N TRP A 87 -4.69 4.40 -3.07
CA TRP A 87 -3.33 4.91 -3.11
C TRP A 87 -3.22 6.40 -2.75
N PHE A 88 -4.30 7.08 -2.33
CA PHE A 88 -4.25 8.50 -2.01
C PHE A 88 -3.21 8.81 -0.91
N TYR A 89 -2.21 9.63 -1.24
CA TYR A 89 -1.08 9.96 -0.38
C TYR A 89 -0.53 11.37 -0.69
N PRO A 90 -0.73 12.35 0.22
CA PRO A 90 -0.28 13.74 0.03
C PRO A 90 1.19 13.94 0.46
N GLY A 91 2.08 13.02 0.08
CA GLY A 91 3.52 13.11 0.36
C GLY A 91 4.25 14.16 -0.48
N PRO A 92 5.42 14.62 -0.04
CA PRO A 92 6.17 15.71 -0.67
C PRO A 92 7.18 15.26 -1.73
N GLU A 93 7.26 13.97 -2.06
CA GLU A 93 8.33 13.42 -2.88
C GLU A 93 8.36 14.02 -4.28
N THR A 94 9.56 14.44 -4.69
CA THR A 94 9.84 14.99 -6.02
C THR A 94 11.18 14.45 -6.53
N ILE A 95 11.28 14.30 -7.85
CA ILE A 95 12.51 13.95 -8.55
C ILE A 95 13.29 15.25 -8.77
N GLU A 96 14.34 15.46 -7.98
CA GLU A 96 15.25 16.60 -8.14
C GLU A 96 16.36 16.31 -9.15
N THR A 97 16.80 15.05 -9.23
CA THR A 97 17.82 14.57 -10.16
C THR A 97 17.25 13.43 -11.00
N PRO A 98 17.40 13.45 -12.33
CA PRO A 98 16.93 12.36 -13.18
C PRO A 98 17.49 11.00 -12.74
N VAL A 99 16.59 10.03 -12.57
CA VAL A 99 16.92 8.63 -12.36
C VAL A 99 16.74 7.91 -13.70
N GLU A 100 17.76 7.17 -14.13
CA GLU A 100 17.70 6.45 -15.40
C GLU A 100 16.81 5.21 -15.28
N GLY A 101 16.15 4.84 -16.38
CA GLY A 101 15.44 3.58 -16.47
C GLY A 101 14.11 3.49 -15.71
N VAL A 102 13.53 4.62 -15.31
CA VAL A 102 12.23 4.65 -14.61
C VAL A 102 11.09 4.23 -15.54
N VAL A 103 10.25 3.32 -15.06
CA VAL A 103 9.00 2.88 -15.68
C VAL A 103 7.86 3.78 -15.27
N ASP A 104 7.56 3.86 -13.96
CA ASP A 104 6.57 4.76 -13.36
C ASP A 104 6.82 4.93 -11.85
N TRP A 105 6.05 5.81 -11.20
CA TRP A 105 5.91 5.94 -9.76
C TRP A 105 5.11 4.79 -9.14
N VAL A 106 5.57 4.32 -7.99
CA VAL A 106 4.84 3.40 -7.09
C VAL A 106 4.75 4.02 -5.70
N LEU A 107 3.74 3.63 -4.92
CA LEU A 107 3.61 4.03 -3.53
C LEU A 107 3.86 2.81 -2.64
N LEU A 108 4.87 2.92 -1.80
CA LEU A 108 5.20 1.93 -0.79
C LEU A 108 4.50 2.26 0.52
N GLU A 109 3.92 1.25 1.15
CA GLU A 109 3.30 1.34 2.46
C GLU A 109 3.79 0.16 3.31
N LEU A 110 4.25 0.45 4.53
CA LEU A 110 4.66 -0.57 5.49
C LEU A 110 3.55 -0.76 6.52
N ARG A 111 3.19 -2.02 6.77
CA ARG A 111 2.23 -2.41 7.81
C ARG A 111 2.91 -3.28 8.87
N ASP A 112 2.58 -3.04 10.13
CA ASP A 112 3.08 -3.78 11.29
C ASP A 112 2.01 -4.71 11.86
N ALA A 113 2.18 -6.02 11.67
CA ALA A 113 1.20 -7.01 12.09
C ALA A 113 1.84 -8.34 12.51
N PRO A 114 1.17 -9.15 13.35
CA PRO A 114 1.67 -10.47 13.73
C PRO A 114 1.50 -11.54 12.64
N ALA A 115 0.67 -11.29 11.63
CA ALA A 115 0.39 -12.20 10.52
C ALA A 115 -0.11 -11.39 9.30
N PRO A 116 0.08 -11.89 8.06
CA PRO A 116 -0.30 -11.15 6.85
C PRO A 116 -1.81 -10.89 6.76
N GLU A 117 -2.66 -11.82 7.18
CA GLU A 117 -4.11 -11.64 7.21
C GLU A 117 -4.60 -10.59 8.22
N LEU A 118 -3.72 -10.15 9.14
CA LEU A 118 -3.97 -9.12 10.14
C LEU A 118 -3.30 -7.78 9.80
N ALA A 119 -2.63 -7.68 8.66
CA ALA A 119 -1.99 -6.45 8.19
C ALA A 119 -3.04 -5.52 7.53
N PHE A 120 -3.97 -5.00 8.32
CA PHE A 120 -5.04 -4.09 7.88
C PHE A 120 -4.55 -2.65 7.63
N ASN A 121 -5.42 -1.76 7.15
CA ASN A 121 -5.06 -0.38 6.83
C ASN A 121 -4.77 0.44 8.11
N ASP A 122 -5.38 0.07 9.24
CA ASP A 122 -5.07 0.64 10.55
C ASP A 122 -3.67 0.28 11.09
N ARG A 123 -2.96 -0.66 10.44
CA ARG A 123 -1.60 -1.11 10.80
C ARG A 123 -0.49 -0.40 10.05
N VAL A 124 -0.81 0.64 9.28
CA VAL A 124 0.17 1.41 8.52
C VAL A 124 1.11 2.15 9.47
N VAL A 125 2.41 1.88 9.34
CA VAL A 125 3.47 2.55 10.10
C VAL A 125 4.25 3.58 9.27
N ALA A 126 4.26 3.43 7.95
CA ALA A 126 4.79 4.45 7.04
C ALA A 126 4.30 4.29 5.60
N ARG A 127 4.38 5.39 4.85
CA ARG A 127 4.16 5.43 3.39
C ARG A 127 5.17 6.36 2.74
N ARG A 128 5.62 6.03 1.52
CA ARG A 128 6.54 6.85 0.72
C ARG A 128 6.37 6.55 -0.76
N ALA A 129 6.30 7.60 -1.58
CA ALA A 129 6.34 7.43 -3.03
C ALA A 129 7.77 7.11 -3.50
N ALA A 130 7.89 6.20 -4.46
CA ALA A 130 9.13 5.65 -4.98
C ALA A 130 9.02 5.45 -6.50
N LEU A 131 10.13 5.09 -7.13
CA LEU A 131 10.25 4.89 -8.57
C LEU A 131 10.50 3.41 -8.87
N LEU A 132 9.76 2.86 -9.83
CA LEU A 132 9.99 1.53 -10.38
C LEU A 132 10.95 1.62 -11.56
N LEU A 133 12.01 0.82 -11.58
CA LEU A 133 12.97 0.75 -12.68
C LEU A 133 12.66 -0.41 -13.63
N TYR A 134 13.22 -0.36 -14.85
CA TYR A 134 12.96 -1.35 -15.90
C TYR A 134 13.37 -2.78 -15.55
N ASP A 135 14.25 -2.95 -14.55
CA ASP A 135 14.72 -4.25 -14.06
C ASP A 135 13.86 -4.78 -12.91
N GLY A 136 12.79 -4.07 -12.56
CA GLY A 136 11.85 -4.40 -11.50
C GLY A 136 12.23 -3.85 -10.12
N SER A 137 13.42 -3.30 -9.94
CA SER A 137 13.82 -2.72 -8.67
C SER A 137 13.05 -1.44 -8.35
N VAL A 138 12.74 -1.24 -7.07
CA VAL A 138 12.10 -0.01 -6.57
C VAL A 138 13.12 0.84 -5.81
N VAL A 139 13.24 2.10 -6.21
CA VAL A 139 14.20 3.07 -5.66
C VAL A 139 13.51 4.36 -5.20
N GLY A 140 14.14 5.10 -4.30
CA GLY A 140 13.72 6.45 -3.91
C GLY A 140 13.93 7.45 -5.04
N THR A 141 13.56 8.71 -4.79
CA THR A 141 13.74 9.80 -5.75
C THR A 141 15.21 10.19 -5.97
N ASP A 142 16.12 9.63 -5.17
CA ASP A 142 17.58 9.74 -5.27
C ASP A 142 18.22 8.54 -5.99
N GLY A 143 17.44 7.56 -6.45
CA GLY A 143 17.93 6.35 -7.10
C GLY A 143 18.53 5.30 -6.15
N LEU A 144 18.38 5.47 -4.83
CA LEU A 144 18.83 4.52 -3.81
C LEU A 144 17.66 3.72 -3.23
N PRO A 145 17.88 2.60 -2.53
CA PRO A 145 16.82 1.88 -1.81
C PRO A 145 16.01 2.84 -0.89
N PRO A 146 14.66 2.83 -0.95
CA PRO A 146 13.85 3.69 -0.10
C PRO A 146 14.04 3.38 1.38
N THR A 147 14.26 4.41 2.20
CA THR A 147 14.42 4.28 3.64
C THR A 147 13.23 4.83 4.43
N PHE A 148 12.95 4.20 5.57
CA PHE A 148 11.85 4.57 6.48
C PHE A 148 12.34 4.61 7.92
N ASP A 149 11.93 5.64 8.65
CA ASP A 149 12.14 5.71 10.10
C ASP A 149 10.86 5.27 10.82
N VAL A 150 10.76 3.98 11.12
CA VAL A 150 9.53 3.37 11.65
C VAL A 150 9.70 2.78 13.05
N LEU A 151 8.60 2.84 13.82
CA LEU A 151 8.42 2.05 15.03
C LEU A 151 7.45 0.93 14.69
N TYR A 152 7.84 -0.31 14.99
CA TYR A 152 7.02 -1.49 14.76
C TYR A 152 7.29 -2.52 15.87
N GLN A 153 6.31 -3.37 16.17
CA GLN A 153 6.31 -4.33 17.27
C GLN A 153 6.35 -5.78 16.80
N PHE A 154 5.75 -6.07 15.66
CA PHE A 154 5.60 -7.40 15.09
C PHE A 154 6.44 -7.53 13.83
N ASN A 155 5.81 -7.90 12.71
CA ASN A 155 6.44 -8.16 11.44
C ASN A 155 6.04 -7.08 10.44
N LEU A 156 6.97 -6.71 9.57
CA LEU A 156 6.72 -5.75 8.51
C LEU A 156 6.24 -6.47 7.26
N TYR A 157 5.15 -5.95 6.70
CA TYR A 157 4.62 -6.31 5.38
C TYR A 157 4.67 -5.08 4.49
N VAL A 158 5.06 -5.27 3.23
CA VAL A 158 5.03 -4.18 2.24
C VAL A 158 3.76 -4.28 1.41
N VAL A 159 3.05 -3.17 1.30
CA VAL A 159 1.99 -2.96 0.32
C VAL A 159 2.55 -2.05 -0.76
N VAL A 160 2.36 -2.45 -2.02
CA VAL A 160 2.69 -1.64 -3.18
C VAL A 160 1.41 -1.23 -3.88
N TYR A 161 1.26 0.07 -4.05
CA TYR A 161 0.21 0.65 -4.86
C TYR A 161 0.78 1.25 -6.14
N HIS A 162 -0.05 1.22 -7.18
CA HIS A 162 0.17 1.92 -8.43
C HIS A 162 -1.14 2.62 -8.83
N ARG A 163 -1.06 3.66 -9.67
CA ARG A 163 -2.24 4.50 -9.96
C ARG A 163 -3.36 3.79 -10.69
N ASN A 164 -3.00 2.84 -11.55
CA ASN A 164 -3.93 2.17 -12.45
C ASN A 164 -3.82 0.62 -12.44
N HIS A 165 -3.17 0.06 -11.40
CA HIS A 165 -3.06 -1.38 -11.18
C HIS A 165 -3.56 -1.74 -9.77
N LEU A 166 -4.07 -2.96 -9.62
CA LEU A 166 -4.48 -3.49 -8.34
C LEU A 166 -3.28 -3.57 -7.40
N ALA A 167 -3.43 -2.97 -6.22
CA ALA A 167 -2.40 -3.00 -5.18
C ALA A 167 -2.17 -4.43 -4.64
N ILE A 168 -0.91 -4.71 -4.31
CA ILE A 168 -0.44 -6.00 -3.80
C ILE A 168 0.22 -5.84 -2.44
N MET A 169 0.21 -6.89 -1.62
CA MET A 169 0.95 -6.95 -0.35
C MET A 169 1.81 -8.19 -0.32
N SER A 170 2.98 -8.16 0.34
CA SER A 170 3.78 -9.36 0.58
C SER A 170 2.93 -10.43 1.28
N SER A 171 3.08 -11.69 0.83
CA SER A 171 2.34 -12.82 1.42
C SER A 171 2.90 -13.27 2.77
N ASP A 172 4.11 -12.85 3.10
CA ASP A 172 4.80 -13.13 4.36
C ASP A 172 5.56 -11.87 4.82
N GLU A 173 6.16 -11.98 6.01
CA GLU A 173 7.04 -10.94 6.55
C GLU A 173 8.21 -10.66 5.61
N LEU A 174 8.63 -9.39 5.55
CA LEU A 174 9.79 -8.98 4.76
C LEU A 174 11.07 -9.69 5.26
N ASN A 175 11.89 -10.17 4.32
CA ASN A 175 13.14 -10.84 4.66
C ASN A 175 14.14 -9.82 5.20
N LYS A 176 14.52 -9.95 6.47
CA LYS A 176 15.48 -9.02 7.11
C LYS A 176 16.90 -9.58 7.09
N SER A 177 17.83 -8.86 6.47
CA SER A 177 19.26 -9.15 6.50
C SER A 177 20.09 -7.87 6.60
N ALA A 178 20.97 -7.77 7.59
CA ALA A 178 21.86 -6.62 7.78
C ALA A 178 21.18 -5.23 7.78
N GLY A 179 19.91 -5.13 8.21
CA GLY A 179 19.14 -3.88 8.23
C GLY A 179 18.35 -3.59 6.95
N ILE A 180 18.52 -4.41 5.92
CA ILE A 180 17.77 -4.36 4.67
C ILE A 180 16.58 -5.33 4.78
N TYR A 181 15.42 -4.87 4.34
CA TYR A 181 14.18 -5.64 4.28
C TYR A 181 13.84 -5.85 2.81
N SER A 182 13.80 -7.10 2.37
CA SER A 182 13.65 -7.43 0.96
C SER A 182 12.46 -8.33 0.66
N TRP A 183 11.89 -8.10 -0.52
CA TRP A 183 10.82 -8.92 -1.07
C TRP A 183 10.79 -8.87 -2.59
N ASP A 184 10.58 -10.03 -3.21
CA ASP A 184 10.48 -10.16 -4.66
C ASP A 184 9.12 -10.76 -5.03
N PHE A 185 8.29 -9.95 -5.70
CA PHE A 185 6.96 -10.32 -6.16
C PHE A 185 6.97 -11.13 -7.47
N THR A 186 8.10 -11.20 -8.17
CA THR A 186 8.15 -11.62 -9.57
C THR A 186 8.23 -13.13 -9.77
N GLN A 187 8.56 -13.88 -8.71
CA GLN A 187 8.93 -15.30 -8.78
C GLN A 187 7.76 -16.27 -8.61
N GLY A 188 6.56 -15.79 -8.26
CA GLY A 188 5.43 -16.68 -8.01
C GLY A 188 4.17 -15.95 -7.57
N LYS A 189 3.00 -16.54 -7.89
CA LYS A 189 1.69 -16.04 -7.41
C LYS A 189 1.58 -16.00 -5.89
N ASP A 190 2.33 -16.86 -5.21
CA ASP A 190 2.39 -17.01 -3.75
C ASP A 190 3.23 -15.90 -3.09
N LYS A 191 3.84 -14.99 -3.86
CA LYS A 191 4.56 -13.83 -3.33
C LYS A 191 3.68 -12.65 -2.98
N ALA A 192 2.43 -12.64 -3.43
CA ALA A 192 1.43 -11.68 -2.99
C ALA A 192 0.39 -12.36 -2.08
N TYR A 193 0.00 -11.65 -1.03
CA TYR A 193 -1.09 -12.08 -0.15
C TYR A 193 -2.35 -12.33 -0.97
N THR A 194 -3.03 -13.44 -0.66
CA THR A 194 -4.30 -13.82 -1.28
C THR A 194 -5.34 -13.95 -0.17
N ASN A 195 -6.44 -13.21 -0.30
CA ASN A 195 -7.49 -13.26 0.70
C ASN A 195 -8.32 -14.55 0.52
N PRO A 196 -8.32 -15.48 1.50
CA PRO A 196 -9.04 -16.74 1.37
C PRO A 196 -10.56 -16.57 1.24
N GLU A 197 -11.12 -15.43 1.66
CA GLU A 197 -12.55 -15.13 1.55
C GLU A 197 -12.96 -14.72 0.13
N LYS A 198 -12.00 -14.27 -0.71
CA LYS A 198 -12.25 -13.82 -2.09
C LYS A 198 -12.17 -14.98 -3.08
N THR A 199 -13.13 -15.89 -3.00
CA THR A 199 -13.20 -17.13 -3.82
C THR A 199 -13.28 -16.91 -5.34
N GLY A 200 -13.67 -15.72 -5.80
CA GLY A 200 -13.74 -15.36 -7.22
C GLY A 200 -12.45 -14.80 -7.81
N ASN A 201 -11.41 -14.56 -7.02
CA ASN A 201 -10.15 -13.98 -7.49
C ASN A 201 -8.97 -14.96 -7.29
N PRO A 202 -8.28 -15.37 -8.37
CA PRO A 202 -7.25 -16.40 -8.28
C PRO A 202 -5.94 -15.99 -7.58
N SER A 203 -5.57 -14.70 -7.55
CA SER A 203 -4.34 -14.19 -6.89
C SER A 203 -4.26 -12.66 -6.95
N GLY A 204 -3.46 -12.04 -6.07
CA GLY A 204 -3.08 -10.62 -6.17
C GLY A 204 -2.13 -10.32 -7.34
N LEU A 205 -1.53 -11.35 -7.96
CA LEU A 205 -0.60 -11.21 -9.09
C LEU A 205 -1.12 -11.96 -10.31
N LYS A 206 -0.80 -11.45 -11.50
CA LYS A 206 -1.05 -12.12 -12.78
C LYS A 206 0.22 -12.81 -13.27
N GLN A 207 0.08 -14.03 -13.78
CA GLN A 207 1.17 -14.69 -14.50
C GLN A 207 1.38 -13.98 -15.85
N LEU A 208 2.60 -13.48 -16.05
CA LEU A 208 3.07 -12.84 -17.26
C LEU A 208 3.87 -13.85 -18.11
N LYS A 209 4.58 -13.35 -19.12
CA LYS A 209 5.45 -14.19 -19.96
C LYS A 209 6.70 -14.63 -19.18
N ASP A 210 7.33 -15.70 -19.67
CA ASP A 210 8.62 -16.21 -19.16
C ASP A 210 8.63 -16.63 -17.68
N GLY A 211 7.45 -16.89 -17.11
CA GLY A 211 7.31 -17.35 -15.73
C GLY A 211 7.26 -16.23 -14.69
N PHE A 212 7.33 -14.97 -15.12
CA PHE A 212 7.20 -13.82 -14.24
C PHE A 212 5.77 -13.60 -13.77
N TYR A 213 5.64 -12.93 -12.63
CA TYR A 213 4.39 -12.45 -12.07
C TYR A 213 4.43 -10.94 -11.87
N GLY A 214 3.31 -10.27 -12.12
CA GLY A 214 3.22 -8.81 -12.00
C GLY A 214 1.90 -8.32 -11.43
N MET A 215 1.90 -7.04 -11.05
CA MET A 215 0.69 -6.33 -10.64
C MET A 215 -0.32 -6.31 -11.78
N ILE A 216 -1.59 -6.41 -11.45
CA ILE A 216 -2.68 -6.56 -12.41
C ILE A 216 -3.16 -5.18 -12.85
N GLY A 217 -3.08 -4.85 -14.14
CA GLY A 217 -3.49 -3.56 -14.67
C GLY A 217 -5.01 -3.45 -14.89
N GLY A 218 -5.55 -2.23 -14.84
CA GLY A 218 -6.94 -1.93 -15.23
C GLY A 218 -7.79 -1.20 -14.18
N ASP A 219 -7.24 -0.89 -13.00
CA ASP A 219 -7.94 -0.17 -11.91
C ASP A 219 -7.72 1.34 -12.07
N GLY A 220 -8.27 1.91 -13.14
CA GLY A 220 -8.00 3.28 -13.57
C GLY A 220 -8.54 4.36 -12.64
N ASP A 221 -9.56 4.07 -11.85
CA ASP A 221 -10.08 5.00 -10.83
C ASP A 221 -9.47 4.78 -9.43
N GLY A 222 -8.62 3.76 -9.29
CA GLY A 222 -7.91 3.44 -8.05
C GLY A 222 -8.82 3.00 -6.91
N ASN A 223 -9.98 2.41 -7.20
CA ASN A 223 -10.91 1.94 -6.16
C ASN A 223 -10.56 0.53 -5.63
N GLY A 224 -9.54 -0.13 -6.22
CA GLY A 224 -9.12 -1.47 -5.85
C GLY A 224 -9.91 -2.58 -6.54
N GLN A 225 -10.68 -2.28 -7.58
CA GLN A 225 -11.51 -3.21 -8.35
C GLN A 225 -11.47 -2.83 -9.83
N ILE A 226 -11.31 -3.82 -10.70
CA ILE A 226 -11.34 -3.64 -12.14
C ILE A 226 -12.76 -3.93 -12.61
N GLN A 227 -13.50 -2.87 -12.95
CA GLN A 227 -14.91 -2.97 -13.27
C GLN A 227 -15.34 -2.01 -14.39
N THR A 228 -16.62 -2.04 -14.73
CA THR A 228 -17.19 -1.23 -15.82
C THR A 228 -16.96 0.27 -15.62
N GLN A 229 -16.79 0.73 -14.37
CA GLN A 229 -16.45 2.11 -14.04
C GLN A 229 -15.10 2.52 -14.64
N ASP A 230 -14.05 1.71 -14.52
CA ASP A 230 -12.73 1.99 -15.12
C ASP A 230 -12.82 2.14 -16.64
N LYS A 231 -13.66 1.32 -17.28
CA LYS A 231 -13.87 1.39 -18.72
C LYS A 231 -14.67 2.64 -19.14
N ASN A 232 -15.77 2.93 -18.45
CA ASN A 232 -16.71 3.97 -18.88
C ASN A 232 -16.30 5.37 -18.44
N GLU A 233 -15.75 5.51 -17.23
CA GLU A 233 -15.45 6.80 -16.61
C GLU A 233 -13.96 7.19 -16.76
N VAL A 234 -13.06 6.21 -16.93
CA VAL A 234 -11.62 6.46 -17.08
C VAL A 234 -11.19 6.27 -18.54
N TRP A 235 -11.29 5.06 -19.08
CA TRP A 235 -10.83 4.75 -20.44
C TRP A 235 -11.67 5.44 -21.52
N GLY A 236 -13.00 5.42 -21.42
CA GLY A 236 -13.90 5.99 -22.41
C GLY A 236 -13.60 7.46 -22.74
N PRO A 237 -13.49 8.36 -21.74
CA PRO A 237 -13.16 9.76 -21.95
C PRO A 237 -11.71 10.01 -22.38
N GLN A 238 -10.78 9.10 -22.07
CA GLN A 238 -9.36 9.24 -22.38
C GLN A 238 -8.93 8.54 -23.68
N SER A 239 -9.77 7.67 -24.25
CA SER A 239 -9.46 6.92 -25.47
C SER A 239 -9.07 7.86 -26.63
N GLY A 240 -7.88 7.64 -27.18
CA GLY A 240 -7.27 8.44 -28.25
C GLY A 240 -6.42 9.61 -27.77
N LEU A 241 -6.30 9.82 -26.46
CA LEU A 241 -5.38 10.81 -25.87
C LEU A 241 -3.99 10.21 -25.64
N SER A 242 -3.00 11.10 -25.55
CA SER A 242 -1.62 10.77 -25.19
C SER A 242 -1.20 11.53 -23.94
N GLY A 243 -0.34 10.92 -23.14
CA GLY A 243 0.25 11.52 -21.95
C GLY A 243 0.28 10.57 -20.76
N TYR A 244 0.60 11.11 -19.59
CA TYR A 244 0.58 10.38 -18.33
C TYR A 244 -0.86 10.24 -17.81
N LEU A 245 -1.58 9.25 -18.33
CA LEU A 245 -3.03 9.11 -18.16
C LEU A 245 -3.39 7.89 -17.31
N ALA A 246 -4.57 7.94 -16.69
CA ALA A 246 -5.04 6.90 -15.79
C ALA A 246 -5.44 5.62 -16.53
N ALA A 247 -5.96 5.76 -17.75
CA ALA A 247 -6.37 4.66 -18.62
C ALA A 247 -5.26 4.08 -19.51
N ASP A 248 -4.04 4.60 -19.40
CA ASP A 248 -2.84 4.06 -20.07
C ASP A 248 -2.33 2.87 -19.26
N PHE A 249 -2.98 1.72 -19.43
CA PHE A 249 -2.73 0.51 -18.65
C PHE A 249 -1.52 -0.27 -19.18
N ASP A 250 -1.13 -0.06 -20.44
CA ASP A 250 0.11 -0.64 -20.99
C ASP A 250 1.34 0.27 -20.86
N LEU A 251 1.15 1.47 -20.31
CA LEU A 251 2.18 2.44 -19.94
C LEU A 251 2.97 2.96 -21.15
N ASN A 252 2.37 2.95 -22.35
CA ASN A 252 3.05 3.34 -23.59
C ASN A 252 2.94 4.84 -23.91
N GLY A 253 2.24 5.62 -23.07
CA GLY A 253 2.00 7.05 -23.24
C GLY A 253 0.76 7.38 -24.09
N GLN A 254 -0.05 6.39 -24.47
CA GLN A 254 -1.25 6.56 -25.28
C GLN A 254 -2.38 5.66 -24.80
N VAL A 255 -3.56 6.24 -24.60
CA VAL A 255 -4.76 5.45 -24.27
C VAL A 255 -5.41 4.98 -25.56
N GLN A 256 -5.32 3.69 -25.85
CA GLN A 256 -5.81 3.07 -27.08
C GLN A 256 -6.75 1.89 -26.80
N THR A 257 -7.17 1.22 -27.87
CA THR A 257 -8.03 0.03 -27.75
C THR A 257 -7.28 -1.15 -27.13
N GLN A 258 -5.95 -1.15 -27.18
CA GLN A 258 -5.04 -2.14 -26.61
C GLN A 258 -5.14 -2.16 -25.08
N ASP A 259 -5.11 -1.01 -24.40
CA ASP A 259 -5.32 -0.92 -22.94
C ASP A 259 -6.60 -1.64 -22.51
N LYS A 260 -7.69 -1.38 -23.24
CA LYS A 260 -8.97 -2.00 -22.95
C LYS A 260 -8.97 -3.49 -23.29
N ASN A 261 -8.46 -3.88 -24.45
CA ASN A 261 -8.62 -5.24 -24.96
C ASN A 261 -7.62 -6.23 -24.37
N GLU A 262 -6.40 -5.78 -24.09
CA GLU A 262 -5.28 -6.62 -23.67
C GLU A 262 -5.07 -6.59 -22.15
N ILE A 263 -5.45 -5.49 -21.48
CA ILE A 263 -5.27 -5.33 -20.03
C ILE A 263 -6.62 -5.33 -19.28
N TRP A 264 -7.50 -4.36 -19.53
CA TRP A 264 -8.75 -4.24 -18.76
C TRP A 264 -9.70 -5.43 -18.98
N ASN A 265 -9.96 -5.83 -20.24
CA ASN A 265 -10.92 -6.90 -20.56
C ASN A 265 -10.55 -8.24 -19.89
N PRO A 266 -9.29 -8.74 -19.97
CA PRO A 266 -8.91 -9.99 -19.30
C PRO A 266 -8.95 -9.92 -17.78
N ASN A 267 -8.82 -8.73 -17.20
CA ASN A 267 -8.75 -8.52 -15.75
C ASN A 267 -10.08 -8.03 -15.15
N SER A 268 -11.09 -7.76 -15.96
CA SER A 268 -12.41 -7.29 -15.52
C SER A 268 -13.03 -8.28 -14.53
N GLY A 269 -13.47 -7.77 -13.38
CA GLY A 269 -14.02 -8.53 -12.27
C GLY A 269 -13.02 -8.90 -11.19
N LEU A 270 -11.72 -8.60 -11.38
CA LEU A 270 -10.70 -8.78 -10.35
C LEU A 270 -10.68 -7.58 -9.38
N ALA A 271 -10.17 -7.83 -8.17
CA ALA A 271 -10.05 -6.84 -7.11
C ALA A 271 -8.82 -7.08 -6.24
N SER A 272 -8.27 -6.05 -5.60
CA SER A 272 -7.10 -6.18 -4.75
C SER A 272 -7.32 -7.22 -3.65
N GLN A 273 -6.28 -8.01 -3.35
CA GLN A 273 -6.34 -9.08 -2.36
C GLN A 273 -5.90 -8.65 -0.97
N ILE A 274 -5.43 -7.41 -0.81
CA ILE A 274 -4.95 -6.86 0.46
C ILE A 274 -6.05 -7.01 1.54
N PRO A 275 -5.71 -7.37 2.79
CA PRO A 275 -6.67 -7.40 3.89
C PRO A 275 -7.38 -6.03 4.01
N GLY A 276 -8.70 -6.07 3.89
CA GLY A 276 -9.55 -4.96 4.31
C GLY A 276 -9.74 -5.02 5.82
N GLU A 277 -10.08 -3.88 6.43
CA GLU A 277 -10.44 -3.85 7.85
C GLU A 277 -11.44 -4.96 8.16
N PRO A 278 -11.24 -5.71 9.26
CA PRO A 278 -12.29 -6.57 9.73
C PRO A 278 -13.45 -5.64 10.10
N VAL A 279 -14.56 -5.76 9.37
CA VAL A 279 -15.80 -5.08 9.79
C VAL A 279 -16.09 -5.65 11.16
N GLY A 280 -16.16 -4.79 12.17
CA GLY A 280 -16.28 -5.25 13.53
C GLY A 280 -16.70 -4.18 14.51
N LEU A 281 -17.38 -4.63 15.57
CA LEU A 281 -17.75 -3.79 16.70
C LEU A 281 -16.80 -4.06 17.85
N ILE A 282 -16.46 -3.01 18.58
CA ILE A 282 -15.79 -3.11 19.87
C ILE A 282 -16.87 -2.94 20.95
N ASP A 283 -16.96 -3.88 21.89
CA ASP A 283 -17.90 -3.72 23.00
C ASP A 283 -17.41 -2.70 24.04
N ILE A 284 -18.21 -2.47 25.08
CA ILE A 284 -17.89 -1.54 26.17
C ILE A 284 -16.68 -1.99 27.02
N GLU A 285 -16.28 -3.25 26.88
CA GLU A 285 -15.17 -3.89 27.60
C GLU A 285 -13.88 -3.93 26.76
N GLY A 286 -13.94 -3.47 25.50
CA GLY A 286 -12.80 -3.42 24.58
C GLY A 286 -12.59 -4.70 23.76
N ASN A 287 -13.52 -5.65 23.80
CA ASN A 287 -13.44 -6.87 23.00
C ASN A 287 -13.84 -6.59 21.56
N PHE A 288 -13.07 -7.11 20.61
CA PHE A 288 -13.32 -6.98 19.16
C PHE A 288 -14.17 -8.14 18.66
N TYR A 289 -15.22 -7.84 17.89
CA TYR A 289 -16.11 -8.81 17.26
C TYR A 289 -16.13 -8.59 15.76
N THR A 290 -15.85 -9.64 14.98
CA THR A 290 -16.11 -9.62 13.54
C THR A 290 -17.62 -9.48 13.31
N THR A 291 -18.01 -8.59 12.41
CA THR A 291 -19.40 -8.35 12.03
C THR A 291 -19.64 -8.59 10.55
N VAL A 292 -20.90 -8.80 10.20
CA VAL A 292 -21.38 -8.85 8.83
C VAL A 292 -22.62 -8.00 8.70
N ILE A 293 -22.76 -7.34 7.55
CA ILE A 293 -23.91 -6.51 7.25
C ILE A 293 -24.96 -7.36 6.53
N ILE A 294 -26.15 -7.47 7.11
CA ILE A 294 -27.31 -8.14 6.50
C ILE A 294 -28.44 -7.10 6.37
N GLY A 295 -28.70 -6.67 5.14
CA GLY A 295 -29.60 -5.55 4.87
C GLY A 295 -29.01 -4.24 5.39
N ASN A 296 -29.71 -3.57 6.31
CA ASN A 296 -29.28 -2.31 6.94
C ASN A 296 -28.80 -2.51 8.39
N LEU A 297 -28.54 -3.75 8.80
CA LEU A 297 -28.16 -4.11 10.17
C LEU A 297 -26.81 -4.80 10.19
N GLU A 298 -26.01 -4.46 11.19
CA GLU A 298 -24.72 -5.07 11.48
C GLU A 298 -24.89 -6.15 12.55
N TRP A 299 -24.38 -7.34 12.27
CA TRP A 299 -24.51 -8.53 13.11
C TRP A 299 -23.14 -9.05 13.48
N MET A 300 -22.94 -9.49 14.72
CA MET A 300 -21.74 -10.26 15.08
C MET A 300 -21.72 -11.56 14.28
N ALA A 301 -20.64 -11.82 13.56
CA ALA A 301 -20.49 -12.95 12.66
C ALA A 301 -20.62 -14.30 13.40
N GLU A 302 -20.16 -14.37 14.65
CA GLU A 302 -20.30 -15.54 15.53
C GLU A 302 -21.74 -15.91 15.89
N ASN A 303 -22.68 -14.96 15.79
CA ASN A 303 -24.10 -15.19 16.06
C ASN A 303 -24.86 -15.74 14.84
N LEU A 304 -24.20 -15.85 13.69
CA LEU A 304 -24.78 -16.45 12.48
C LEU A 304 -24.39 -17.93 12.40
N SER A 305 -25.04 -18.75 13.22
CA SER A 305 -25.11 -20.18 12.96
C SER A 305 -26.10 -20.42 11.81
N LEU A 306 -25.60 -20.50 10.58
CA LEU A 306 -26.36 -21.19 9.53
C LEU A 306 -26.27 -22.67 9.87
N GLY A 307 -27.25 -23.16 10.63
CA GLY A 307 -27.47 -24.59 10.79
C GLY A 307 -27.50 -25.20 9.39
N MET A 308 -26.45 -25.94 9.04
CA MET A 308 -26.43 -26.76 7.83
C MET A 308 -27.53 -27.81 8.00
N CYS A 309 -28.69 -27.56 7.38
CA CYS A 309 -29.72 -28.56 7.11
C CYS A 309 -29.46 -29.18 5.74
#